data_AF-A0A7S1FXM4-F1
#
_entry.id   AF-A0A7S1FXM4-F1
#
_cell.length_a   1.000
_cell.length_b   1.000
_cell.length_c   1.000
_cell.angle_alpha   90.00
_cell.angle_beta   90.00
_cell.angle_gamma   90.00
#
_symmetry.space_group_name_H-M   'P 1'
#
loop_
_entity.id
_entity.type
_entity.pdbx_description
1 polymer ?
#
loop_
_entity_poly.entity_id
_entity_poly.type
_entity_poly.pdbx_seq_one_letter_code
_entity_poly.pdbx_strand_id
1 'polypeptide(L)'
;MLDTSCFKTDELKTARDEWFDDQEDAEDEYGPIGEWKFCDGTSFSKLFEERDRFNEDISGWDVGGVTSMSDMFDKADLFNQDLSGWNVKNVLNMHRMFSDASFNQNLSEWDVSKVTAMDWMFDTAISFDRDLSGWDVGNVTNMYRMFKEAKKFNQDLSGWDVGNVTDMRMMFEDAESFNQNLSEWDVGKVEKMEKMFKDSVSFNSCLVWDVSNAVTTDMFDGSSGSICTNPSSIPSKSYTPSLTRVPTTQPTSTPTLAPPADLTQIPSKIPSAYTPSLTRVPTTEPTSTPTLTPPADLTQIPSKIPSAYTPSLTRVPTAELTPTPTLAPPADLTQIPSKIPSAYTPSLTRVPT
;
A
#
# COMPACT_ATOMS: atom_id res chain seq x y z
N MET A 1 6.17 -19.04 -25.65
CA MET A 1 4.74 -18.94 -26.10
C MET A 1 3.93 -20.14 -25.63
N LEU A 2 3.60 -20.15 -24.34
CA LEU A 2 2.37 -20.77 -23.85
C LEU A 2 1.19 -19.87 -24.29
N ASP A 3 0.01 -20.43 -24.50
CA ASP A 3 -1.22 -19.65 -24.77
C ASP A 3 -1.88 -19.21 -23.45
N THR A 4 -1.13 -18.45 -22.65
CA THR A 4 -1.53 -17.91 -21.34
C THR A 4 -2.44 -16.70 -21.52
N SER A 5 -3.62 -16.94 -22.11
CA SER A 5 -4.74 -15.98 -22.15
C SER A 5 -5.08 -15.36 -20.79
N CYS A 6 -4.77 -16.09 -19.70
CA CYS A 6 -4.53 -15.54 -18.37
C CYS A 6 -3.66 -16.49 -17.53
N PHE A 7 -2.92 -15.96 -16.55
CA PHE A 7 -2.24 -16.72 -15.50
C PHE A 7 -3.23 -17.19 -14.42
N LYS A 8 -3.07 -18.43 -13.95
CA LYS A 8 -3.59 -18.92 -12.67
C LYS A 8 -2.52 -18.74 -11.57
N THR A 9 -2.93 -18.91 -10.31
CA THR A 9 -2.08 -18.73 -9.11
C THR A 9 -0.70 -19.39 -9.19
N ASP A 10 -0.61 -20.64 -9.69
CA ASP A 10 0.67 -21.37 -9.73
C ASP A 10 1.54 -20.93 -10.92
N GLU A 11 0.92 -20.70 -12.09
CA GLU A 11 1.57 -20.20 -13.31
C GLU A 11 2.14 -18.79 -13.08
N LEU A 12 1.39 -17.95 -12.36
CA LEU A 12 1.82 -16.61 -11.93
C LEU A 12 3.03 -16.65 -11.00
N LYS A 13 3.11 -17.65 -10.12
CA LYS A 13 4.25 -17.82 -9.20
C LYS A 13 5.51 -18.26 -9.93
N THR A 14 5.39 -19.14 -10.93
CA THR A 14 6.49 -19.48 -11.83
C THR A 14 6.98 -18.26 -12.61
N ALA A 15 6.09 -17.53 -13.30
CA ALA A 15 6.47 -16.32 -14.04
C ALA A 15 7.14 -15.26 -13.16
N ARG A 16 6.65 -15.08 -11.93
CA ARG A 16 7.28 -14.22 -10.91
C ARG A 16 8.65 -14.73 -10.48
N ASP A 17 8.80 -16.01 -10.18
CA ASP A 17 10.09 -16.50 -9.68
C ASP A 17 11.16 -16.41 -10.77
N GLU A 18 10.81 -16.67 -12.03
CA GLU A 18 11.68 -16.37 -13.18
C GLU A 18 12.05 -14.86 -13.22
N TRP A 19 11.07 -13.96 -13.07
CA TRP A 19 11.31 -12.49 -13.06
C TRP A 19 12.33 -12.00 -12.02
N PHE A 20 12.50 -12.72 -10.90
CA PHE A 20 13.52 -12.39 -9.89
C PHE A 20 14.83 -13.16 -10.03
N ASP A 21 14.86 -14.25 -10.82
CA ASP A 21 16.06 -15.07 -11.06
C ASP A 21 16.76 -14.64 -12.37
N ASP A 22 16.02 -14.45 -13.47
CA ASP A 22 16.47 -13.74 -14.69
C ASP A 22 15.32 -12.99 -15.39
N GLN A 23 15.39 -11.65 -15.39
CA GLN A 23 14.36 -10.79 -15.99
C GLN A 23 14.35 -10.83 -17.52
N GLU A 24 15.47 -11.11 -18.20
CA GLU A 24 15.51 -11.11 -19.68
C GLU A 24 14.77 -12.34 -20.23
N ASP A 25 15.04 -13.53 -19.69
CA ASP A 25 14.30 -14.76 -20.04
C ASP A 25 12.83 -14.69 -19.58
N ALA A 26 12.53 -14.04 -18.44
CA ALA A 26 11.15 -13.83 -17.99
C ALA A 26 10.34 -12.88 -18.89
N GLU A 27 10.93 -11.77 -19.37
CA GLU A 27 10.29 -10.88 -20.35
C GLU A 27 10.05 -11.58 -21.69
N ASP A 28 10.96 -12.46 -22.14
CA ASP A 28 10.83 -13.19 -23.42
C ASP A 28 9.82 -14.37 -23.35
N GLU A 29 9.63 -15.04 -22.19
CA GLU A 29 8.60 -16.08 -22.04
C GLU A 29 7.21 -15.52 -21.66
N TYR A 30 7.15 -14.57 -20.72
CA TYR A 30 5.91 -14.12 -20.06
C TYR A 30 5.45 -12.71 -20.48
N GLY A 31 6.30 -11.93 -21.14
CA GLY A 31 6.07 -10.52 -21.42
C GLY A 31 6.34 -9.61 -20.20
N PRO A 32 6.34 -8.29 -20.38
CA PRO A 32 6.65 -7.32 -19.33
C PRO A 32 5.62 -7.38 -18.20
N ILE A 33 6.09 -7.33 -16.94
CA ILE A 33 5.27 -7.58 -15.75
C ILE A 33 4.00 -6.72 -15.66
N GLY A 34 4.06 -5.44 -16.07
CA GLY A 34 2.91 -4.53 -16.10
C GLY A 34 1.80 -4.94 -17.08
N GLU A 35 2.10 -5.78 -18.08
CA GLU A 35 1.11 -6.28 -19.06
C GLU A 35 0.52 -7.65 -18.71
N TRP A 36 0.93 -8.29 -17.60
CA TRP A 36 0.39 -9.59 -17.18
C TRP A 36 -1.14 -9.58 -16.98
N LYS A 37 -1.77 -10.76 -17.13
CA LYS A 37 -3.23 -10.96 -17.12
C LYS A 37 -3.58 -12.16 -16.25
N PHE A 38 -4.67 -12.08 -15.48
CA PHE A 38 -4.98 -13.01 -14.40
C PHE A 38 -6.35 -13.63 -14.58
N CYS A 39 -6.49 -14.92 -14.29
CA CYS A 39 -7.77 -15.61 -14.40
C CYS A 39 -8.65 -15.29 -13.19
N ASP A 40 -9.99 -15.33 -13.35
CA ASP A 40 -10.93 -15.21 -12.22
C ASP A 40 -10.60 -16.23 -11.12
N GLY A 41 -10.55 -15.75 -9.86
CA GLY A 41 -10.17 -16.56 -8.70
C GLY A 41 -8.67 -16.77 -8.51
N THR A 42 -7.81 -16.14 -9.31
CA THR A 42 -6.36 -16.09 -9.04
C THR A 42 -6.09 -15.44 -7.69
N SER A 43 -5.19 -16.03 -6.92
CA SER A 43 -4.76 -15.50 -5.62
C SER A 43 -3.42 -14.81 -5.75
N PHE A 44 -3.35 -13.58 -5.25
CA PHE A 44 -2.09 -12.83 -5.11
C PHE A 44 -1.45 -13.04 -3.73
N SER A 45 -1.96 -13.99 -2.93
CA SER A 45 -1.37 -14.32 -1.63
C SER A 45 0.11 -14.69 -1.76
N LYS A 46 0.94 -13.91 -1.06
CA LYS A 46 2.41 -14.03 -1.05
C LYS A 46 3.05 -13.88 -2.43
N LEU A 47 2.54 -12.96 -3.26
CA LEU A 47 3.12 -12.71 -4.58
C LEU A 47 4.49 -12.03 -4.46
N PHE A 48 4.60 -10.86 -3.83
CA PHE A 48 5.87 -10.14 -3.66
C PHE A 48 6.35 -10.11 -2.19
N GLU A 49 5.94 -11.09 -1.37
CA GLU A 49 6.47 -11.32 -0.02
C GLU A 49 8.01 -11.45 -0.05
N GLU A 50 8.69 -10.70 0.83
CA GLU A 50 10.15 -10.64 0.98
C GLU A 50 10.92 -10.24 -0.30
N ARG A 51 10.24 -9.66 -1.31
CA ARG A 51 10.88 -9.08 -2.50
C ARG A 51 11.25 -7.61 -2.24
N ASP A 52 12.18 -7.40 -1.32
CA ASP A 52 12.69 -6.10 -0.81
C ASP A 52 12.89 -5.01 -1.89
N ARG A 53 13.44 -5.40 -3.04
CA ARG A 53 13.79 -4.52 -4.16
C ARG A 53 12.66 -4.28 -5.17
N PHE A 54 11.51 -4.94 -5.04
CA PHE A 54 10.45 -4.86 -6.03
C PHE A 54 9.74 -3.50 -6.01
N ASN A 55 9.74 -2.80 -7.14
CA ASN A 55 9.00 -1.55 -7.33
C ASN A 55 8.64 -1.32 -8.82
N GLU A 56 8.31 -2.38 -9.56
CA GLU A 56 7.92 -2.27 -10.98
C GLU A 56 6.47 -1.80 -11.14
N ASP A 57 6.17 -1.10 -12.24
CA ASP A 57 4.83 -0.55 -12.50
C ASP A 57 3.83 -1.66 -12.82
N ILE A 58 2.88 -1.86 -11.91
CA ILE A 58 1.75 -2.79 -11.98
C ILE A 58 0.40 -2.07 -11.90
N SER A 59 0.37 -0.75 -12.12
CA SER A 59 -0.85 0.08 -12.07
C SER A 59 -1.89 -0.36 -13.13
N GLY A 60 -1.43 -0.90 -14.27
CA GLY A 60 -2.25 -1.41 -15.37
C GLY A 60 -2.85 -2.81 -15.18
N TRP A 61 -2.67 -3.45 -14.02
CA TRP A 61 -3.21 -4.79 -13.74
C TRP A 61 -4.73 -4.80 -13.54
N ASP A 62 -5.44 -5.67 -14.27
CA ASP A 62 -6.85 -5.97 -13.96
C ASP A 62 -6.93 -7.00 -12.83
N VAL A 63 -7.02 -6.49 -11.61
CA VAL A 63 -7.17 -7.29 -10.39
C VAL A 63 -8.65 -7.63 -10.08
N GLY A 64 -9.59 -7.34 -10.98
CA GLY A 64 -11.02 -7.46 -10.71
C GLY A 64 -11.53 -8.87 -10.39
N GLY A 65 -10.79 -9.91 -10.81
CA GLY A 65 -11.06 -11.32 -10.50
C GLY A 65 -10.34 -11.86 -9.25
N VAL A 66 -9.50 -11.06 -8.58
CA VAL A 66 -8.68 -11.48 -7.43
C VAL A 66 -9.52 -11.49 -6.14
N THR A 67 -9.36 -12.55 -5.34
CA THR A 67 -10.12 -12.75 -4.09
C THR A 67 -9.26 -12.69 -2.82
N SER A 68 -7.93 -12.77 -2.94
CA SER A 68 -6.99 -12.69 -1.83
C SER A 68 -5.70 -11.98 -2.25
N MET A 69 -5.29 -11.01 -1.44
CA MET A 69 -4.04 -10.25 -1.57
C MET A 69 -3.21 -10.33 -0.27
N SER A 70 -3.39 -11.41 0.51
CA SER A 70 -2.68 -11.56 1.78
C SER A 70 -1.16 -11.55 1.58
N ASP A 71 -0.43 -10.87 2.46
CA ASP A 71 1.03 -10.81 2.43
C ASP A 71 1.61 -10.29 1.08
N MET A 72 0.79 -9.66 0.21
CA MET A 72 1.16 -9.49 -1.20
C MET A 72 2.43 -8.66 -1.39
N PHE A 73 2.66 -7.65 -0.56
CA PHE A 73 3.86 -6.81 -0.52
C PHE A 73 4.51 -6.84 0.88
N ASP A 74 4.35 -7.94 1.62
CA ASP A 74 4.99 -8.10 2.93
C ASP A 74 6.52 -7.96 2.82
N LYS A 75 7.12 -7.02 3.55
CA LYS A 75 8.56 -6.69 3.47
C LYS A 75 9.05 -6.44 2.03
N ALA A 76 8.19 -5.90 1.18
CA ALA A 76 8.62 -5.30 -0.07
C ALA A 76 9.12 -3.88 0.22
N ASP A 77 10.29 -3.79 0.89
CA ASP A 77 10.85 -2.57 1.49
C ASP A 77 10.78 -1.33 0.58
N LEU A 78 11.04 -1.48 -0.74
CA LEU A 78 11.02 -0.39 -1.71
C LEU A 78 9.69 -0.20 -2.45
N PHE A 79 8.68 -1.04 -2.25
CA PHE A 79 7.43 -1.00 -3.02
C PHE A 79 6.55 0.20 -2.65
N ASN A 80 6.31 1.08 -3.63
CA ASN A 80 5.51 2.29 -3.48
C ASN A 80 4.88 2.75 -4.81
N GLN A 81 4.41 1.82 -5.66
CA GLN A 81 3.75 2.15 -6.93
C GLN A 81 2.27 2.51 -6.78
N ASP A 82 1.72 3.26 -7.72
CA ASP A 82 0.33 3.73 -7.68
C ASP A 82 -0.66 2.58 -7.96
N LEU A 83 -1.47 2.25 -6.96
CA LEU A 83 -2.53 1.23 -7.03
C LEU A 83 -3.94 1.83 -6.99
N SER A 84 -4.09 3.16 -7.12
CA SER A 84 -5.38 3.85 -7.03
C SER A 84 -6.38 3.44 -8.13
N GLY A 85 -5.88 2.94 -9.27
CA GLY A 85 -6.71 2.37 -10.35
C GLY A 85 -7.22 0.94 -10.12
N TRP A 86 -6.79 0.25 -9.06
CA TRP A 86 -7.12 -1.16 -8.84
C TRP A 86 -8.56 -1.38 -8.33
N ASN A 87 -9.31 -2.23 -9.05
CA ASN A 87 -10.68 -2.60 -8.72
C ASN A 87 -10.74 -3.76 -7.70
N VAL A 88 -10.47 -3.47 -6.42
CA VAL A 88 -10.35 -4.48 -5.34
C VAL A 88 -11.67 -5.05 -4.79
N LYS A 89 -12.83 -4.68 -5.34
CA LYS A 89 -14.19 -5.00 -4.81
C LYS A 89 -14.54 -6.48 -4.61
N ASN A 90 -13.69 -7.42 -5.04
CA ASN A 90 -13.88 -8.86 -4.91
C ASN A 90 -12.87 -9.52 -3.95
N VAL A 91 -11.91 -8.75 -3.43
CA VAL A 91 -10.95 -9.20 -2.42
C VAL A 91 -11.68 -9.40 -1.09
N LEU A 92 -11.42 -10.55 -0.46
CA LEU A 92 -11.97 -10.93 0.84
C LEU A 92 -10.92 -10.86 1.95
N ASN A 93 -9.63 -10.90 1.59
CA ASN A 93 -8.50 -11.00 2.50
C ASN A 93 -7.36 -10.06 2.07
N MET A 94 -7.05 -9.09 2.94
CA MET A 94 -5.92 -8.16 2.83
C MET A 94 -4.97 -8.28 4.04
N HIS A 95 -5.01 -9.41 4.77
CA HIS A 95 -4.09 -9.72 5.87
C HIS A 95 -2.65 -9.40 5.48
N ARG A 96 -1.98 -8.56 6.26
CA ARG A 96 -0.54 -8.29 6.12
C ARG A 96 -0.10 -7.73 4.75
N MET A 97 -1.03 -7.17 3.95
CA MET A 97 -0.78 -6.82 2.54
C MET A 97 0.38 -5.85 2.30
N PHE A 98 0.59 -4.86 3.18
CA PHE A 98 1.66 -3.85 3.10
C PHE A 98 2.50 -3.79 4.39
N SER A 99 2.57 -4.89 5.13
CA SER A 99 3.41 -4.98 6.34
C SER A 99 4.87 -4.75 5.99
N ASP A 100 5.56 -3.96 6.81
CA ASP A 100 6.97 -3.61 6.70
C ASP A 100 7.38 -2.88 5.39
N ALA A 101 6.44 -2.57 4.48
CA ALA A 101 6.70 -1.90 3.20
C ALA A 101 6.77 -0.37 3.33
N SER A 102 7.53 0.29 2.43
CA SER A 102 7.56 1.77 2.32
C SER A 102 6.31 2.37 1.63
N PHE A 103 5.24 1.59 1.46
CA PHE A 103 4.06 1.97 0.70
C PHE A 103 3.35 3.21 1.27
N ASN A 104 3.04 4.18 0.43
CA ASN A 104 2.39 5.44 0.80
C ASN A 104 1.66 6.10 -0.39
N GLN A 105 0.95 5.31 -1.20
CA GLN A 105 0.11 5.81 -2.31
C GLN A 105 -1.38 5.84 -1.96
N ASN A 106 -2.19 6.53 -2.76
CA ASN A 106 -3.59 6.74 -2.44
C ASN A 106 -4.44 5.47 -2.61
N LEU A 107 -5.27 5.17 -1.61
CA LEU A 107 -6.22 4.05 -1.59
C LEU A 107 -7.68 4.51 -1.35
N SER A 108 -7.98 5.82 -1.43
CA SER A 108 -9.30 6.39 -1.10
C SER A 108 -10.48 5.78 -1.87
N GLU A 109 -10.23 5.41 -3.14
CA GLU A 109 -11.27 4.89 -4.05
C GLU A 109 -11.45 3.36 -3.98
N TRP A 110 -10.72 2.66 -3.11
CA TRP A 110 -10.82 1.21 -2.97
C TRP A 110 -12.12 0.78 -2.29
N ASP A 111 -12.97 0.06 -3.03
CA ASP A 111 -14.15 -0.64 -2.49
C ASP A 111 -13.70 -1.88 -1.69
N VAL A 112 -13.41 -1.68 -0.40
CA VAL A 112 -13.04 -2.74 0.54
C VAL A 112 -14.25 -3.42 1.21
N SER A 113 -15.48 -3.14 0.79
CA SER A 113 -16.73 -3.53 1.49
C SER A 113 -16.93 -5.04 1.70
N LYS A 114 -16.19 -5.89 1.00
CA LYS A 114 -16.22 -7.37 1.16
C LYS A 114 -15.04 -7.95 1.96
N VAL A 115 -14.06 -7.15 2.34
CA VAL A 115 -12.87 -7.61 3.05
C VAL A 115 -13.25 -7.98 4.48
N THR A 116 -12.88 -9.18 4.93
CA THR A 116 -13.19 -9.70 6.28
C THR A 116 -11.97 -9.78 7.21
N ALA A 117 -10.76 -9.75 6.63
CA ALA A 117 -9.48 -9.74 7.32
C ALA A 117 -8.57 -8.61 6.80
N MET A 118 -8.18 -7.71 7.71
CA MET A 118 -7.23 -6.61 7.50
C MET A 118 -6.15 -6.55 8.59
N ASP A 119 -5.99 -7.62 9.39
CA ASP A 119 -4.98 -7.65 10.44
C ASP A 119 -3.56 -7.60 9.84
N TRP A 120 -2.66 -6.92 10.54
CA TRP A 120 -1.31 -6.55 10.09
C TRP A 120 -1.23 -5.75 8.77
N MET A 121 -2.34 -5.27 8.18
CA MET A 121 -2.33 -4.72 6.80
C MET A 121 -1.28 -3.62 6.58
N PHE A 122 -1.01 -2.80 7.61
CA PHE A 122 0.03 -1.77 7.64
C PHE A 122 0.92 -1.86 8.90
N ASP A 123 1.17 -3.06 9.47
CA ASP A 123 2.14 -3.21 10.58
C ASP A 123 3.54 -2.81 10.09
N THR A 124 4.28 -2.04 10.89
CA THR A 124 5.59 -1.44 10.56
C THR A 124 5.61 -0.58 9.27
N ALA A 125 4.45 -0.15 8.73
CA ALA A 125 4.38 0.74 7.56
C ALA A 125 4.73 2.20 7.94
N ILE A 126 5.96 2.43 8.41
CA ILE A 126 6.45 3.64 9.09
C ILE A 126 6.16 4.94 8.34
N SER A 127 6.08 4.88 7.00
CA SER A 127 5.84 6.05 6.15
C SER A 127 4.40 6.26 5.70
N PHE A 128 3.48 5.32 5.95
CA PHE A 128 2.09 5.37 5.48
C PHE A 128 1.29 6.47 6.20
N ASP A 129 0.69 7.38 5.44
CA ASP A 129 -0.22 8.42 5.94
C ASP A 129 -1.19 8.83 4.82
N ARG A 130 -2.22 8.01 4.59
CA ARG A 130 -3.18 8.14 3.48
C ARG A 130 -4.61 7.98 3.94
N ASP A 131 -5.49 8.79 3.35
CA ASP A 131 -6.89 8.88 3.76
C ASP A 131 -7.65 7.58 3.47
N LEU A 132 -8.12 6.94 4.54
CA LEU A 132 -8.95 5.73 4.52
C LEU A 132 -10.37 6.00 5.07
N SER A 133 -10.75 7.26 5.28
CA SER A 133 -12.05 7.65 5.87
C SER A 133 -13.26 7.20 5.05
N GLY A 134 -13.07 6.99 3.74
CA GLY A 134 -14.10 6.51 2.81
C GLY A 134 -14.32 5.00 2.79
N TRP A 135 -13.47 4.20 3.44
CA TRP A 135 -13.52 2.73 3.44
C TRP A 135 -14.71 2.18 4.24
N ASP A 136 -15.44 1.24 3.64
CA ASP A 136 -16.47 0.45 4.32
C ASP A 136 -15.82 -0.79 4.95
N VAL A 137 -15.46 -0.69 6.23
CA VAL A 137 -14.87 -1.79 7.02
C VAL A 137 -15.92 -2.66 7.73
N GLY A 138 -17.23 -2.49 7.45
CA GLY A 138 -18.31 -3.10 8.23
C GLY A 138 -18.35 -4.65 8.23
N ASN A 139 -17.62 -5.30 7.31
CA ASN A 139 -17.47 -6.76 7.26
C ASN A 139 -16.15 -7.28 7.88
N VAL A 140 -15.25 -6.40 8.31
CA VAL A 140 -13.98 -6.76 8.96
C VAL A 140 -14.25 -7.29 10.37
N THR A 141 -13.64 -8.43 10.70
CA THR A 141 -13.79 -9.06 12.04
C THR A 141 -12.51 -8.99 12.88
N ASN A 142 -11.35 -8.77 12.25
CA ASN A 142 -10.03 -8.75 12.88
C ASN A 142 -9.22 -7.54 12.38
N MET A 143 -8.78 -6.69 13.31
CA MET A 143 -7.92 -5.51 13.08
C MET A 143 -6.63 -5.57 13.90
N TYR A 144 -6.26 -6.76 14.40
CA TYR A 144 -5.01 -7.00 15.13
C TYR A 144 -3.81 -6.37 14.39
N ARG A 145 -3.08 -5.46 15.07
CA ARG A 145 -1.89 -4.76 14.52
C ARG A 145 -2.09 -3.97 13.22
N MET A 146 -3.33 -3.62 12.82
CA MET A 146 -3.58 -3.03 11.50
C MET A 146 -2.73 -1.80 11.17
N PHE A 147 -2.40 -0.95 12.14
CA PHE A 147 -1.53 0.23 12.02
C PHE A 147 -0.41 0.26 13.09
N LYS A 148 -0.01 -0.90 13.62
CA LYS A 148 1.10 -0.98 14.58
C LYS A 148 2.38 -0.44 13.91
N GLU A 149 3.19 0.34 14.64
CA GLU A 149 4.42 0.96 14.14
C GLU A 149 4.28 1.78 12.84
N ALA A 150 3.04 2.14 12.43
CA ALA A 150 2.76 3.05 11.32
C ALA A 150 3.00 4.51 11.78
N LYS A 151 4.24 4.84 12.13
CA LYS A 151 4.62 6.02 12.96
C LYS A 151 4.11 7.37 12.47
N LYS A 152 3.85 7.55 11.17
CA LYS A 152 3.30 8.80 10.59
C LYS A 152 1.77 8.83 10.50
N PHE A 153 1.10 7.69 10.59
CA PHE A 153 -0.33 7.57 10.30
C PHE A 153 -1.17 8.39 11.29
N ASN A 154 -1.93 9.36 10.78
CA ASN A 154 -2.81 10.19 11.60
C ASN A 154 -4.09 10.64 10.85
N GLN A 155 -4.67 9.74 10.07
CA GLN A 155 -5.87 10.02 9.25
C GLN A 155 -7.15 9.70 10.01
N ASP A 156 -8.23 10.46 9.74
CA ASP A 156 -9.49 10.36 10.47
C ASP A 156 -10.24 9.06 10.13
N LEU A 157 -10.41 8.20 11.15
CA LEU A 157 -11.15 6.94 11.06
C LEU A 157 -12.47 6.97 11.84
N SER A 158 -12.91 8.14 12.33
CA SER A 158 -14.11 8.27 13.18
C SER A 158 -15.41 7.77 12.53
N GLY A 159 -15.48 7.77 11.19
CA GLY A 159 -16.62 7.29 10.41
C GLY A 159 -16.66 5.77 10.12
N TRP A 160 -15.67 5.00 10.56
CA TRP A 160 -15.63 3.54 10.36
C TRP A 160 -16.66 2.80 11.23
N ASP A 161 -17.48 1.93 10.61
CA ASP A 161 -18.31 0.96 11.33
C ASP A 161 -17.47 -0.26 11.74
N VAL A 162 -16.91 -0.20 12.95
CA VAL A 162 -16.15 -1.30 13.56
C VAL A 162 -17.05 -2.31 14.30
N GLY A 163 -18.38 -2.21 14.19
CA GLY A 163 -19.33 -2.93 15.02
C GLY A 163 -19.28 -4.47 14.89
N ASN A 164 -18.57 -5.03 13.91
CA ASN A 164 -18.35 -6.47 13.73
C ASN A 164 -16.94 -6.96 14.11
N VAL A 165 -16.04 -6.07 14.52
CA VAL A 165 -14.68 -6.41 14.94
C VAL A 165 -14.70 -7.06 16.32
N THR A 166 -13.94 -8.15 16.50
CA THR A 166 -13.78 -8.85 17.79
C THR A 166 -12.36 -8.73 18.36
N ASP A 167 -11.37 -8.35 17.55
CA ASP A 167 -9.96 -8.27 17.93
C ASP A 167 -9.30 -6.98 17.40
N MET A 168 -8.90 -6.11 18.33
CA MET A 168 -8.22 -4.82 18.10
C MET A 168 -6.87 -4.75 18.84
N ARG A 169 -6.30 -5.89 19.27
CA ARG A 169 -5.03 -5.89 20.00
C ARG A 169 -3.94 -5.19 19.20
N MET A 170 -3.14 -4.36 19.88
CA MET A 170 -2.00 -3.67 19.30
C MET A 170 -2.33 -2.80 18.05
N MET A 171 -3.61 -2.48 17.77
CA MET A 171 -4.02 -1.88 16.48
C MET A 171 -3.25 -0.61 16.11
N PHE A 172 -2.90 0.22 17.10
CA PHE A 172 -2.09 1.43 16.97
C PHE A 172 -0.85 1.41 17.90
N GLU A 173 -0.39 0.23 18.35
CA GLU A 173 0.82 0.10 19.18
C GLU A 173 2.02 0.76 18.46
N ASP A 174 2.75 1.64 19.14
CA ASP A 174 3.89 2.41 18.59
C ASP A 174 3.56 3.29 17.36
N ALA A 175 2.26 3.59 17.10
CA ALA A 175 1.81 4.54 16.08
C ALA A 175 1.98 5.99 16.58
N GLU A 176 3.23 6.45 16.64
CA GLU A 176 3.65 7.68 17.32
C GLU A 176 2.82 8.95 17.02
N SER A 177 2.39 9.15 15.76
CA SER A 177 1.66 10.35 15.32
C SER A 177 0.14 10.29 15.50
N PHE A 178 -0.43 9.11 15.81
CA PHE A 178 -1.87 8.91 15.80
C PHE A 178 -2.56 9.63 16.97
N ASN A 179 -3.45 10.59 16.68
CA ASN A 179 -4.27 11.27 17.68
C ASN A 179 -5.65 11.68 17.14
N GLN A 180 -6.39 10.73 16.58
CA GLN A 180 -7.76 10.95 16.12
C GLN A 180 -8.80 10.54 17.17
N ASN A 181 -9.97 11.18 17.15
CA ASN A 181 -11.03 10.93 18.12
C ASN A 181 -11.97 9.82 17.65
N LEU A 182 -11.77 8.60 18.17
CA LEU A 182 -12.55 7.41 17.82
C LEU A 182 -13.80 7.20 18.70
N SER A 183 -14.26 8.25 19.40
CA SER A 183 -15.40 8.18 20.34
C SER A 183 -16.75 7.80 19.72
N GLU A 184 -16.89 7.77 18.39
CA GLU A 184 -18.13 7.43 17.69
C GLU A 184 -18.21 5.95 17.25
N TRP A 185 -17.13 5.17 17.46
CA TRP A 185 -17.09 3.73 17.24
C TRP A 185 -17.94 2.93 18.24
N ASP A 186 -18.79 2.02 17.75
CA ASP A 186 -19.41 0.96 18.56
C ASP A 186 -18.46 -0.23 18.69
N VAL A 187 -17.81 -0.33 19.85
CA VAL A 187 -16.88 -1.42 20.19
C VAL A 187 -17.54 -2.56 20.97
N GLY A 188 -18.87 -2.61 21.07
CA GLY A 188 -19.60 -3.55 21.95
C GLY A 188 -19.38 -5.04 21.67
N LYS A 189 -18.88 -5.40 20.47
CA LYS A 189 -18.48 -6.78 20.10
C LYS A 189 -16.99 -7.09 20.29
N VAL A 190 -16.15 -6.10 20.63
CA VAL A 190 -14.70 -6.30 20.73
C VAL A 190 -14.37 -7.05 22.01
N GLU A 191 -13.75 -8.23 21.88
CA GLU A 191 -13.35 -9.09 23.00
C GLU A 191 -11.94 -8.74 23.52
N LYS A 192 -11.10 -8.14 22.66
CA LYS A 192 -9.66 -8.03 22.85
C LYS A 192 -9.13 -6.68 22.37
N MET A 193 -8.56 -5.90 23.29
CA MET A 193 -7.99 -4.55 23.10
C MET A 193 -6.60 -4.41 23.73
N GLU A 194 -5.94 -5.51 24.09
CA GLU A 194 -4.64 -5.45 24.76
C GLU A 194 -3.64 -4.63 23.91
N LYS A 195 -3.02 -3.64 24.56
CA LYS A 195 -2.03 -2.73 23.94
C LYS A 195 -2.53 -1.92 22.75
N MET A 196 -3.85 -1.75 22.56
CA MET A 196 -4.42 -1.09 21.38
C MET A 196 -3.78 0.28 21.05
N PHE A 197 -3.45 1.08 22.06
CA PHE A 197 -2.76 2.38 21.95
C PHE A 197 -1.45 2.40 22.77
N LYS A 198 -0.76 1.25 22.93
CA LYS A 198 0.50 1.23 23.70
C LYS A 198 1.57 2.03 22.97
N ASP A 199 2.27 2.93 23.68
CA ASP A 199 3.32 3.81 23.14
C ASP A 199 2.88 4.68 21.94
N SER A 200 1.57 4.85 21.72
CA SER A 200 1.01 5.83 20.79
C SER A 200 1.16 7.24 21.39
N VAL A 201 2.39 7.76 21.45
CA VAL A 201 2.75 8.92 22.30
C VAL A 201 1.95 10.20 22.04
N SER A 202 1.44 10.41 20.82
CA SER A 202 0.56 11.55 20.52
C SER A 202 -0.88 11.36 21.02
N PHE A 203 -1.32 10.12 21.24
CA PHE A 203 -2.72 9.78 21.53
C PHE A 203 -3.13 10.27 22.93
N ASN A 204 -4.09 11.20 22.97
CA ASN A 204 -4.56 11.86 24.19
C ASN A 204 -6.10 11.92 24.33
N SER A 205 -6.83 11.17 23.51
CA SER A 205 -8.30 11.15 23.56
C SER A 205 -8.84 10.42 24.80
N CYS A 206 -9.90 11.00 25.39
CA CYS A 206 -10.79 10.32 26.33
C CYS A 206 -11.93 9.70 25.51
N LEU A 207 -11.99 8.38 25.43
CA LEU A 207 -12.96 7.61 24.65
C LEU A 207 -14.18 7.27 25.49
N VAL A 208 -15.39 7.42 24.93
CA VAL A 208 -16.66 7.16 25.63
C VAL A 208 -17.18 5.73 25.47
N TRP A 209 -16.28 4.79 25.15
CA TRP A 209 -16.57 3.39 24.86
C TRP A 209 -17.01 2.58 26.08
N ASP A 210 -17.96 1.66 25.89
CA ASP A 210 -18.19 0.56 26.83
C ASP A 210 -17.24 -0.60 26.49
N VAL A 211 -16.22 -0.77 27.35
CA VAL A 211 -15.20 -1.83 27.22
C VAL A 211 -15.45 -3.01 28.17
N SER A 212 -16.66 -3.15 28.73
CA SER A 212 -16.96 -4.19 29.73
C SER A 212 -16.86 -5.64 29.20
N ASN A 213 -16.92 -5.83 27.88
CA ASN A 213 -16.73 -7.11 27.20
C ASN A 213 -15.26 -7.38 26.81
N ALA A 214 -14.37 -6.39 26.91
CA ALA A 214 -13.03 -6.43 26.31
C ALA A 214 -11.91 -6.66 27.34
N VAL A 215 -10.87 -7.40 26.93
CA VAL A 215 -9.59 -7.44 27.66
C VAL A 215 -8.76 -6.21 27.27
N THR A 216 -8.58 -5.27 28.22
CA THR A 216 -7.92 -3.97 27.99
C THR A 216 -6.52 -3.87 28.61
N THR A 217 -5.82 -5.00 28.77
CA THR A 217 -4.48 -5.06 29.39
C THR A 217 -3.49 -4.17 28.63
N ASP A 218 -2.80 -3.29 29.37
CA ASP A 218 -1.81 -2.33 28.84
C ASP A 218 -2.34 -1.42 27.69
N MET A 219 -3.68 -1.28 27.54
CA MET A 219 -4.33 -0.66 26.36
C MET A 219 -3.83 0.77 26.05
N PHE A 220 -3.42 1.52 27.07
CA PHE A 220 -2.93 2.90 26.97
C PHE A 220 -1.53 3.09 27.56
N ASP A 221 -0.80 2.01 27.89
CA ASP A 221 0.54 2.12 28.49
C ASP A 221 1.49 2.90 27.57
N GLY A 222 2.31 3.81 28.12
CA GLY A 222 3.11 4.76 27.33
C GLY A 222 2.35 5.87 26.57
N SER A 223 1.00 5.88 26.53
CA SER A 223 0.18 6.92 25.89
C SER A 223 -0.49 7.87 26.91
N SER A 224 -1.21 8.88 26.42
CA SER A 224 -2.08 9.75 27.23
C SER A 224 -3.58 9.45 27.07
N GLY A 225 -3.94 8.32 26.43
CA GLY A 225 -5.33 7.93 26.20
C GLY A 225 -6.05 7.43 27.45
N SER A 226 -7.40 7.43 27.42
CA SER A 226 -8.21 6.89 28.52
C SER A 226 -9.64 6.53 28.09
N ILE A 227 -10.34 5.74 28.92
CA ILE A 227 -11.80 5.59 28.85
C ILE A 227 -12.45 6.58 29.82
N CYS A 228 -13.47 7.31 29.37
CA CYS A 228 -14.13 8.35 30.16
C CYS A 228 -15.02 7.77 31.28
N THR A 229 -14.69 8.10 32.52
CA THR A 229 -15.33 7.52 33.73
C THR A 229 -16.60 8.23 34.21
N ASN A 230 -17.13 9.22 33.47
CA ASN A 230 -18.38 9.92 33.84
C ASN A 230 -19.24 10.24 32.60
N PRO A 231 -20.43 9.62 32.46
CA PRO A 231 -21.31 9.90 31.32
C PRO A 231 -21.95 11.30 31.35
N SER A 232 -21.89 12.01 32.48
CA SER A 232 -22.51 13.35 32.62
C SER A 232 -21.79 14.46 31.83
N SER A 233 -20.60 14.17 31.29
CA SER A 233 -19.85 15.04 30.37
C SER A 233 -19.84 14.53 28.92
N ILE A 234 -20.59 13.48 28.59
CA ILE A 234 -20.80 13.08 27.19
C ILE A 234 -21.62 14.18 26.51
N PRO A 235 -21.12 14.82 25.43
CA PRO A 235 -21.93 15.72 24.63
C PRO A 235 -23.02 14.90 23.93
N SER A 236 -24.28 15.10 24.31
CA SER A 236 -25.41 14.33 23.80
C SER A 236 -25.71 14.68 22.33
N LYS A 237 -24.95 14.12 21.39
CA LYS A 237 -25.35 14.06 19.98
C LYS A 237 -26.60 13.19 19.87
N SER A 238 -27.64 13.73 19.25
CA SER A 238 -28.87 13.01 18.97
C SER A 238 -28.62 11.97 17.87
N TYR A 239 -28.78 10.68 18.18
CA TYR A 239 -28.79 9.61 17.19
C TYR A 239 -30.02 9.73 16.28
N THR A 240 -29.89 10.48 15.19
CA THR A 240 -30.66 10.26 13.96
C THR A 240 -29.83 9.35 13.06
N PRO A 241 -30.12 8.03 12.97
CA PRO A 241 -29.41 7.16 12.05
C PRO A 241 -29.76 7.54 10.61
N SER A 242 -28.83 8.22 9.93
CA SER A 242 -28.95 8.59 8.52
C SER A 242 -28.76 7.38 7.61
N LEU A 243 -29.73 6.47 7.60
CA LEU A 243 -29.80 5.28 6.73
C LEU A 243 -30.09 5.65 5.27
N THR A 244 -29.25 6.51 4.67
CA THR A 244 -29.18 6.79 3.23
C THR A 244 -27.77 7.23 2.81
N ARG A 245 -26.81 6.30 2.74
CA ARG A 245 -25.83 6.30 1.64
C ARG A 245 -26.34 5.31 0.60
N VAL A 246 -27.25 5.77 -0.27
CA VAL A 246 -27.65 4.99 -1.44
C VAL A 246 -26.40 4.84 -2.32
N PRO A 247 -26.00 3.61 -2.74
CA PRO A 247 -24.89 3.45 -3.66
C PRO A 247 -25.14 4.25 -4.95
N THR A 248 -24.24 5.17 -5.27
CA THR A 248 -24.40 6.08 -6.41
C THR A 248 -24.54 5.25 -7.69
N THR A 249 -25.59 5.53 -8.47
CA THR A 249 -26.01 4.64 -9.55
C THR A 249 -24.95 4.47 -10.64
N GLN A 250 -24.65 3.21 -10.93
CA GLN A 250 -24.00 2.71 -12.15
C GLN A 250 -24.29 3.59 -13.40
N PRO A 251 -23.26 4.02 -14.15
CA PRO A 251 -23.45 4.62 -15.47
C PRO A 251 -23.79 3.53 -16.50
N THR A 252 -25.06 3.12 -16.55
CA THR A 252 -25.53 2.06 -17.46
C THR A 252 -25.70 2.57 -18.88
N SER A 253 -24.73 2.30 -19.75
CA SER A 253 -24.76 2.67 -21.18
C SER A 253 -24.55 1.48 -22.13
N THR A 254 -25.25 0.36 -21.88
CA THR A 254 -25.32 -0.75 -22.85
C THR A 254 -26.35 -0.41 -23.96
N PRO A 255 -25.93 -0.23 -25.23
CA PRO A 255 -26.88 0.02 -26.32
C PRO A 255 -27.54 -1.28 -26.78
N THR A 256 -28.79 -1.51 -26.37
CA THR A 256 -29.59 -2.64 -26.87
C THR A 256 -29.90 -2.45 -28.35
N LEU A 257 -29.36 -3.33 -29.20
CA LEU A 257 -29.68 -3.37 -30.62
C LEU A 257 -31.12 -3.85 -30.83
N ALA A 258 -31.95 -3.00 -31.46
CA ALA A 258 -33.23 -3.42 -32.03
C ALA A 258 -33.00 -4.16 -33.37
N PRO A 259 -33.84 -5.14 -33.73
CA PRO A 259 -33.68 -5.90 -34.97
C PRO A 259 -33.93 -5.02 -36.23
N PRO A 260 -33.32 -5.36 -37.38
CA PRO A 260 -33.40 -4.53 -38.59
C PRO A 260 -34.82 -4.53 -39.18
N ALA A 261 -35.34 -3.34 -39.43
CA ALA A 261 -36.54 -3.13 -40.24
C ALA A 261 -36.17 -2.98 -41.73
N ASP A 262 -37.05 -3.48 -42.61
CA ASP A 262 -36.91 -3.42 -44.07
C ASP A 262 -36.84 -1.96 -44.58
N LEU A 263 -35.90 -1.68 -45.48
CA LEU A 263 -35.69 -0.37 -46.10
C LEU A 263 -35.73 -0.46 -47.63
N THR A 264 -36.92 -0.75 -48.16
CA THR A 264 -37.23 -0.59 -49.59
C THR A 264 -38.11 0.65 -49.84
N GLN A 265 -37.75 1.46 -50.85
CA GLN A 265 -38.39 2.73 -51.31
C GLN A 265 -38.04 3.98 -50.42
N ILE A 266 -37.10 4.89 -50.78
CA ILE A 266 -37.06 5.89 -51.88
C ILE A 266 -38.17 6.98 -51.73
N PRO A 267 -37.93 8.32 -51.88
CA PRO A 267 -36.78 9.06 -52.45
C PRO A 267 -36.18 10.22 -51.60
N SER A 268 -35.17 10.90 -52.16
CA SER A 268 -34.39 12.01 -51.60
C SER A 268 -34.92 13.43 -51.90
N LYS A 269 -34.61 14.40 -51.01
CA LYS A 269 -34.50 15.85 -51.30
C LYS A 269 -33.77 16.62 -50.18
N ILE A 270 -32.99 17.64 -50.54
CA ILE A 270 -32.28 18.56 -49.63
C ILE A 270 -32.63 20.01 -50.02
N PRO A 271 -33.07 20.84 -49.06
CA PRO A 271 -32.34 22.07 -48.68
C PRO A 271 -32.27 22.21 -47.14
N SER A 272 -31.50 23.08 -46.49
CA SER A 272 -30.37 23.97 -46.77
C SER A 272 -30.32 24.94 -45.57
N ALA A 273 -29.16 25.12 -44.96
CA ALA A 273 -28.74 26.24 -44.08
C ALA A 273 -29.71 26.83 -43.03
N TYR A 274 -29.29 26.79 -41.75
CA TYR A 274 -29.53 27.88 -40.79
C TYR A 274 -28.25 28.16 -40.00
N THR A 275 -27.88 29.44 -39.89
CA THR A 275 -26.76 29.93 -39.07
C THR A 275 -27.27 30.92 -38.02
N PRO A 276 -26.86 30.81 -36.74
CA PRO A 276 -27.12 31.85 -35.75
C PRO A 276 -26.12 33.00 -35.92
N SER A 277 -26.60 34.23 -36.07
CA SER A 277 -25.77 35.44 -35.99
C SER A 277 -25.87 36.07 -34.60
N LEU A 278 -24.72 36.44 -34.00
CA LEU A 278 -24.66 37.26 -32.81
C LEU A 278 -24.15 38.65 -33.18
N THR A 279 -24.91 39.69 -32.83
CA THR A 279 -24.56 41.09 -33.12
C THR A 279 -24.29 41.86 -31.82
N ARG A 280 -23.15 42.55 -31.80
CA ARG A 280 -22.55 43.25 -30.65
C ARG A 280 -23.04 44.70 -30.54
N VAL A 281 -23.00 45.26 -29.33
CA VAL A 281 -22.99 46.72 -29.07
C VAL A 281 -21.68 47.08 -28.32
N PRO A 282 -21.01 48.22 -28.62
CA PRO A 282 -19.63 48.53 -28.16
C PRO A 282 -19.61 49.58 -27.01
N THR A 283 -18.48 50.10 -26.49
CA THR A 283 -17.04 50.05 -26.90
C THR A 283 -16.15 49.72 -25.66
N THR A 284 -14.92 50.16 -25.36
CA THR A 284 -13.94 51.16 -25.89
C THR A 284 -12.50 50.66 -25.62
N GLU A 285 -11.48 51.49 -25.90
CA GLU A 285 -10.02 51.24 -25.84
C GLU A 285 -9.29 52.59 -25.60
N PRO A 286 -7.93 52.73 -25.60
CA PRO A 286 -6.83 51.78 -25.88
C PRO A 286 -5.94 51.55 -24.61
N THR A 287 -4.69 51.03 -24.57
CA THR A 287 -3.57 50.77 -25.53
C THR A 287 -2.66 49.67 -24.88
N SER A 288 -1.54 49.14 -25.40
CA SER A 288 -0.64 49.37 -26.56
C SER A 288 0.08 48.07 -27.00
N THR A 289 1.16 48.16 -27.81
CA THR A 289 1.94 47.01 -28.35
C THR A 289 3.42 47.39 -28.55
N PRO A 290 4.38 46.44 -28.68
CA PRO A 290 4.74 45.82 -29.99
C PRO A 290 5.06 44.30 -29.95
N THR A 291 4.61 43.45 -30.91
CA THR A 291 5.24 43.08 -32.21
C THR A 291 6.50 42.17 -32.07
N LEU A 292 6.49 40.83 -32.22
CA LEU A 292 6.15 39.88 -33.33
C LEU A 292 7.29 39.56 -34.33
N THR A 293 7.65 38.26 -34.46
CA THR A 293 8.00 37.54 -35.73
C THR A 293 8.03 35.99 -35.53
N PRO A 294 7.90 35.15 -36.59
CA PRO A 294 7.62 33.69 -36.49
C PRO A 294 8.86 32.75 -36.62
N PRO A 295 8.71 31.44 -36.32
CA PRO A 295 9.77 30.43 -36.48
C PRO A 295 9.98 29.97 -37.94
N ALA A 296 11.13 29.35 -38.21
CA ALA A 296 11.52 28.81 -39.52
C ALA A 296 11.99 27.33 -39.46
N ASP A 297 11.86 26.69 -40.63
CA ASP A 297 12.15 25.30 -41.02
C ASP A 297 13.46 24.67 -40.45
N LEU A 298 13.47 23.34 -40.28
CA LEU A 298 14.60 22.53 -39.80
C LEU A 298 14.95 21.33 -40.71
N THR A 299 14.62 21.38 -42.00
CA THR A 299 15.02 20.36 -42.99
C THR A 299 16.51 20.44 -43.40
N GLN A 300 17.43 19.98 -42.54
CA GLN A 300 18.69 19.26 -42.89
C GLN A 300 19.63 19.05 -41.68
N ILE A 301 19.96 17.79 -41.35
CA ILE A 301 21.08 17.44 -40.45
C ILE A 301 21.92 16.32 -41.10
N PRO A 302 23.17 16.60 -41.51
CA PRO A 302 24.16 15.57 -41.85
C PRO A 302 24.84 15.05 -40.58
N SER A 303 25.12 13.75 -40.52
CA SER A 303 25.73 13.10 -39.37
C SER A 303 27.26 13.28 -39.28
N LYS A 304 27.78 13.53 -38.06
CA LYS A 304 29.10 13.07 -37.58
C LYS A 304 29.30 13.31 -36.08
N ILE A 305 29.83 12.31 -35.39
CA ILE A 305 30.25 12.34 -33.98
C ILE A 305 31.77 12.52 -33.93
N PRO A 306 32.30 13.29 -32.96
CA PRO A 306 33.41 12.72 -32.16
C PRO A 306 33.43 13.12 -30.66
N SER A 307 33.49 12.09 -29.81
CA SER A 307 34.43 11.96 -28.68
C SER A 307 34.43 12.97 -27.49
N ALA A 308 33.98 12.45 -26.35
CA ALA A 308 34.56 12.57 -24.99
C ALA A 308 34.72 13.94 -24.30
N TYR A 309 34.21 14.01 -23.06
CA TYR A 309 34.61 14.96 -22.02
C TYR A 309 34.97 14.19 -20.74
N THR A 310 36.07 14.56 -20.09
CA THR A 310 36.47 14.08 -18.76
C THR A 310 36.49 15.25 -17.76
N PRO A 311 35.85 15.14 -16.57
CA PRO A 311 35.96 16.16 -15.53
C PRO A 311 37.28 16.05 -14.78
N SER A 312 38.03 17.16 -14.69
CA SER A 312 39.25 17.26 -13.87
C SER A 312 38.92 17.67 -12.43
N LEU A 313 39.27 16.84 -11.44
CA LEU A 313 39.12 17.17 -10.02
C LEU A 313 40.40 17.81 -9.45
N THR A 314 40.25 18.96 -8.77
CA THR A 314 41.34 19.69 -8.11
C THR A 314 41.68 19.06 -6.76
N ARG A 315 42.99 18.90 -6.48
CA ARG A 315 43.50 18.15 -5.32
C ARG A 315 43.59 18.99 -4.04
N VAL A 316 42.99 18.51 -2.96
CA VAL A 316 43.26 18.94 -1.57
C VAL A 316 44.35 18.03 -0.98
N PRO A 317 45.32 18.53 -0.18
CA PRO A 317 46.33 17.69 0.47
C PRO A 317 45.80 17.05 1.76
N THR A 318 45.64 15.73 1.76
CA THR A 318 45.29 14.94 2.96
C THR A 318 46.52 14.75 3.86
N ALA A 319 46.31 14.73 5.19
CA ALA A 319 47.36 14.43 6.17
C ALA A 319 47.75 12.93 6.16
N GLU A 320 48.97 12.66 6.62
CA GLU A 320 49.60 11.33 6.63
C GLU A 320 49.14 10.51 7.85
N LEU A 321 48.66 9.27 7.62
CA LEU A 321 48.35 8.30 8.68
C LEU A 321 49.09 7.00 8.40
N THR A 322 49.71 6.45 9.45
CA THR A 322 50.59 5.27 9.39
C THR A 322 49.81 3.97 9.21
N PRO A 323 50.36 2.96 8.50
CA PRO A 323 49.65 1.73 8.18
C PRO A 323 49.42 0.81 9.39
N THR A 324 48.19 0.32 9.52
CA THR A 324 47.77 -0.74 10.45
C THR A 324 48.36 -2.10 10.02
N PRO A 325 48.84 -2.96 10.93
CA PRO A 325 49.40 -4.27 10.57
C PRO A 325 48.33 -5.26 10.07
N THR A 326 48.64 -5.96 8.97
CA THR A 326 47.79 -6.99 8.37
C THR A 326 47.69 -8.24 9.25
N LEU A 327 46.47 -8.74 9.47
CA LEU A 327 46.24 -10.04 10.11
C LEU A 327 46.56 -11.19 9.16
N ALA A 328 47.16 -12.26 9.70
CA ALA A 328 47.44 -13.48 8.94
C ALA A 328 46.16 -14.31 8.69
N PRO A 329 46.07 -15.06 7.58
CA PRO A 329 44.94 -15.94 7.32
C PRO A 329 44.86 -17.11 8.33
N PRO A 330 43.67 -17.67 8.59
CA PRO A 330 43.49 -18.76 9.54
C PRO A 330 44.19 -20.05 9.07
N ALA A 331 44.66 -20.85 10.04
CA ALA A 331 45.35 -22.10 9.77
C ALA A 331 44.39 -23.24 9.39
N ASP A 332 44.83 -24.07 8.44
CA ASP A 332 44.16 -25.30 8.04
C ASP A 332 44.16 -26.32 9.20
N LEU A 333 42.98 -26.86 9.54
CA LEU A 333 42.77 -27.82 10.63
C LEU A 333 42.72 -29.29 10.17
N THR A 334 43.03 -29.60 8.91
CA THR A 334 42.98 -30.96 8.34
C THR A 334 44.13 -31.90 8.79
N GLN A 335 44.59 -31.80 10.05
CA GLN A 335 45.50 -32.79 10.66
C GLN A 335 45.48 -32.77 12.20
N ILE A 336 44.62 -33.60 12.81
CA ILE A 336 44.65 -33.90 14.26
C ILE A 336 44.95 -35.39 14.46
N PRO A 337 46.18 -35.76 14.88
CA PRO A 337 46.51 -37.14 15.23
C PRO A 337 45.88 -37.53 16.58
N SER A 338 45.09 -38.62 16.60
CA SER A 338 44.49 -39.11 17.83
C SER A 338 45.50 -39.82 18.74
N LYS A 339 45.61 -39.37 20.00
CA LYS A 339 46.26 -40.14 21.09
C LYS A 339 45.79 -39.66 22.46
N ILE A 340 45.08 -40.54 23.17
CA ILE A 340 44.63 -40.35 24.55
C ILE A 340 45.54 -41.17 25.49
N PRO A 341 46.22 -40.56 26.46
CA PRO A 341 46.70 -41.22 27.67
C PRO A 341 45.61 -41.25 28.77
N SER A 342 45.62 -42.27 29.62
CA SER A 342 44.59 -42.51 30.64
C SER A 342 45.08 -42.29 32.09
N ALA A 343 44.14 -42.01 33.00
CA ALA A 343 44.27 -41.94 34.47
C ALA A 343 45.18 -40.80 35.01
N TYR A 344 44.78 -40.04 36.04
CA TYR A 344 44.57 -40.54 37.40
C TYR A 344 43.55 -39.71 38.22
N THR A 345 43.04 -40.31 39.29
CA THR A 345 42.12 -39.68 40.28
C THR A 345 42.75 -39.77 41.71
N PRO A 346 42.09 -39.30 42.78
CA PRO A 346 42.14 -37.90 43.23
C PRO A 346 42.76 -37.76 44.64
N SER A 347 42.99 -36.52 45.11
CA SER A 347 43.39 -36.23 46.49
C SER A 347 42.42 -35.25 47.17
N LEU A 348 41.76 -35.73 48.23
CA LEU A 348 40.95 -34.91 49.13
C LEU A 348 41.84 -34.22 50.17
N THR A 349 41.57 -32.94 50.44
CA THR A 349 41.99 -32.25 51.68
C THR A 349 40.76 -31.68 52.40
N ARG A 350 40.80 -31.75 53.73
CA ARG A 350 39.73 -31.45 54.69
C ARG A 350 40.40 -30.81 55.92
N VAL A 351 39.60 -30.27 56.86
CA VAL A 351 39.95 -29.97 58.27
C VAL A 351 40.61 -28.59 58.46
N PRO A 352 40.32 -27.83 59.54
CA PRO A 352 39.16 -27.77 60.45
C PRO A 352 38.44 -26.38 60.33
N THR A 353 37.44 -25.98 61.14
CA THR A 353 36.77 -26.63 62.29
C THR A 353 35.27 -26.36 62.19
#